data_AF-A0A3S0C9M9-F1
#
_entry.id   AF-A0A3S0C9M9-F1
#
_cell.length_a   1.000
_cell.length_b   1.000
_cell.length_c   1.000
_cell.angle_alpha   90.00
_cell.angle_beta   90.00
_cell.angle_gamma   90.00
#
_symmetry.space_group_name_H-M   'P 1'
#
loop_
_entity.id
_entity.type
_entity.pdbx_description
1 polymer ?
#
loop_
_entity_poly.entity_id
_entity_poly.type
_entity_poly.pdbx_seq_one_letter_code
_entity_poly.pdbx_strand_id
1 'polypeptide(L)' 'MNTENTPFSTNARLRKLVEGSGLSQMDALALVNRKVGVRKISDSAWKSYFCAEGTSRYRNLSNELLELAEKVLMPLQKDA' A
#
# COMPACT_ATOMS: atom_id res chain seq x y z
N MET A 1 -24.59 7.93 2.05
CA MET A 1 -24.19 6.85 1.12
C MET A 1 -23.37 5.87 1.94
N ASN A 2 -23.97 4.74 2.30
CA ASN A 2 -23.39 3.71 3.16
C ASN A 2 -22.99 2.51 2.30
N THR A 3 -21.70 2.39 2.02
CA THR A 3 -21.01 1.19 1.56
C THR A 3 -19.58 1.46 2.02
N GLU A 4 -18.95 0.69 2.90
CA GLU A 4 -18.24 -0.51 2.49
C GLU A 4 -17.76 -1.23 3.77
N ASN A 5 -18.52 -2.22 4.21
CA ASN A 5 -18.02 -3.27 5.08
C ASN A 5 -17.34 -4.33 4.19
N THR A 6 -16.38 -3.89 3.38
CA THR A 6 -15.59 -4.76 2.49
C THR A 6 -14.55 -5.43 3.37
N PRO A 7 -14.33 -6.76 3.27
CA PRO A 7 -13.18 -7.40 3.93
C PRO A 7 -11.96 -6.56 3.54
N PHE A 8 -11.21 -6.06 4.53
CA PHE A 8 -10.10 -5.14 4.31
C PHE A 8 -9.17 -5.71 3.23
N SER A 9 -9.32 -5.29 1.99
CA SER A 9 -8.48 -5.77 0.91
C SER A 9 -7.04 -5.36 1.24
N THR A 10 -6.08 -6.16 0.82
CA THR A 10 -4.66 -5.86 1.05
C THR A 10 -4.30 -4.47 0.53
N ASN A 11 -4.92 -4.05 -0.58
CA ASN A 11 -4.84 -2.71 -1.14
C ASN A 11 -5.41 -1.62 -0.20
N ALA A 12 -6.60 -1.86 0.37
CA ALA A 12 -7.22 -0.93 1.31
C ALA A 12 -6.37 -0.78 2.59
N ARG A 13 -5.79 -1.88 3.08
CA ARG A 13 -4.86 -1.87 4.22
C ARG A 13 -3.60 -1.08 3.90
N LEU A 14 -3.01 -1.31 2.72
CA LEU A 14 -1.86 -0.54 2.26
C LEU A 14 -2.16 0.96 2.19
N ARG A 15 -3.34 1.34 1.67
CA ARG A 15 -3.75 2.75 1.60
C ARG A 15 -3.78 3.39 2.99
N LYS A 16 -4.41 2.73 3.97
CA LYS A 16 -4.46 3.23 5.35
C LYS A 16 -3.07 3.39 5.97
N LEU A 17 -2.15 2.47 5.71
CA LEU A 17 -0.77 2.57 6.22
C LEU A 17 -0.04 3.77 5.63
N VAL A 18 -0.17 4.00 4.32
CA VAL A 18 0.45 5.16 3.66
C VAL A 18 -0.15 6.45 4.21
N GLU A 19 -1.48 6.54 4.28
CA GLU A 19 -2.19 7.71 4.81
C GLU A 19 -1.82 7.99 6.28
N GLY A 20 -1.85 6.98 7.15
CA GLY A 20 -1.51 7.11 8.56
C GLY A 20 -0.03 7.38 8.84
N SER A 21 0.86 7.04 7.90
CA SER A 21 2.28 7.42 7.98
C SER A 21 2.53 8.91 7.69
N GLY A 22 1.55 9.61 7.09
CA GLY A 22 1.70 10.99 6.64
C GLY A 22 2.69 11.16 5.49
N LEU A 23 3.06 10.08 4.80
CA LEU A 23 3.95 10.09 3.65
C LEU A 23 3.19 10.17 2.34
N SER A 24 3.86 10.67 1.29
CA SER A 24 3.33 10.51 -0.07
C SER A 24 3.42 9.05 -0.52
N GLN A 25 2.59 8.66 -1.49
CA GLN A 25 2.64 7.30 -2.06
C GLN A 25 4.03 6.93 -2.59
N MET A 26 4.76 7.89 -3.17
CA MET A 26 6.09 7.66 -3.74
C MET A 26 7.17 7.56 -2.67
N ASP A 27 7.06 8.32 -1.57
CA ASP A 27 7.98 8.20 -0.43
C ASP A 27 7.79 6.86 0.29
N ALA A 28 6.53 6.44 0.46
CA ALA A 28 6.22 5.11 0.98
C ALA A 28 6.79 4.00 0.09
N LEU A 29 6.64 4.11 -1.24
CA LEU A 29 7.27 3.19 -2.19
C LEU A 29 8.78 3.12 -2.01
N ALA A 30 9.45 4.26 -1.88
CA ALA A 30 10.91 4.31 -1.71
C ALA A 30 11.34 3.57 -0.44
N LEU A 31 10.60 3.72 0.67
CA LEU A 31 10.87 3.01 1.92
C LEU A 31 10.62 1.50 1.81
N VAL A 32 9.50 1.10 1.19
CA VAL A 32 9.19 -0.32 0.97
C VAL A 32 10.23 -0.96 0.06
N ASN A 33 10.63 -0.30 -1.03
CA ASN A 33 11.67 -0.77 -1.94
C ASN A 33 13.05 -0.93 -1.29
N ARG A 34 13.36 -0.18 -0.21
CA ARG A 34 14.59 -0.41 0.58
C ARG A 34 14.57 -1.75 1.31
N LYS A 35 13.40 -2.32 1.62
CA LYS A 35 13.26 -3.62 2.30
C LYS A 35 13.00 -4.79 1.36
N VAL A 36 12.36 -4.57 0.22
CA VAL A 36 12.09 -5.60 -0.81
C VAL A 36 13.40 -6.16 -1.42
N GLY A 37 14.51 -5.42 -1.33
CA GLY A 37 15.82 -5.91 -1.76
C GLY A 37 15.99 -5.88 -3.27
N VAL A 38 16.21 -7.05 -3.89
CA VAL A 38 16.66 -7.18 -5.29
C VAL A 38 15.54 -6.88 -6.29
N ARG A 39 14.28 -7.20 -5.96
CA ARG A 39 13.15 -7.07 -6.90
C ARG A 39 12.26 -5.87 -6.56
N LYS A 40 12.80 -4.67 -6.74
CA LYS A 40 12.08 -3.41 -6.49
C LYS A 40 10.78 -3.34 -7.26
N ILE A 41 9.76 -2.80 -6.62
CA ILE A 41 8.46 -2.50 -7.20
C ILE A 41 8.60 -1.23 -8.03
N SER A 42 8.13 -1.29 -9.28
CA SER A 42 8.09 -0.11 -10.13
C SER A 42 6.96 0.83 -9.73
N ASP A 43 7.11 2.12 -10.03
CA ASP A 43 6.09 3.14 -9.76
C ASP A 43 4.73 2.79 -10.36
N SER A 44 4.73 2.24 -11.58
CA SER A 44 3.49 1.83 -12.25
C SER A 44 2.83 0.65 -11.52
N ALA A 45 3.60 -0.33 -11.06
CA ALA A 45 3.07 -1.45 -10.29
C ALA A 45 2.53 -0.96 -8.94
N TRP A 46 3.25 -0.06 -8.27
CA TRP A 46 2.82 0.52 -7.01
C TRP A 46 1.49 1.26 -7.13
N LYS A 47 1.38 2.17 -8.10
CA LYS A 47 0.15 2.93 -8.37
C LYS A 47 -1.04 2.03 -8.70
N SER A 48 -0.79 0.86 -9.32
CA SER A 48 -1.83 -0.12 -9.65
C SER A 48 -2.55 -0.67 -8.40
N TYR A 49 -1.86 -0.71 -7.24
CA TYR A 49 -2.46 -1.13 -5.96
C TYR A 49 -3.40 -0.07 -5.37
N PHE A 50 -3.27 1.20 -5.76
CA PHE A 50 -4.13 2.29 -5.28
C PHE A 50 -5.27 2.61 -6.23
N CYS A 51 -5.31 2.00 -7.42
CA CYS A 51 -6.42 2.14 -8.36
C CYS A 51 -7.73 1.57 -7.80
N ALA A 52 -8.86 2.08 -8.28
CA ALA A 52 -10.17 1.55 -7.94
C ALA A 52 -10.39 0.16 -8.57
N GLU A 53 -11.14 -0.68 -7.86
CA GLU A 53 -11.59 -1.98 -8.35
C GLU A 53 -12.43 -1.81 -9.62
N GLY A 54 -12.24 -2.70 -10.60
CA GLY A 54 -12.90 -2.62 -11.91
C GLY A 54 -12.16 -1.80 -12.97
N THR A 55 -11.05 -1.14 -12.62
CA THR A 55 -10.17 -0.50 -13.62
C THR A 55 -9.18 -1.52 -14.21
N SER A 56 -8.81 -1.35 -15.48
CA SER A 56 -7.82 -2.22 -16.16
C SER A 56 -6.42 -2.20 -15.53
N ARG A 57 -6.14 -1.19 -14.71
CA ARG A 57 -4.88 -1.03 -13.98
C ARG A 57 -4.96 -1.53 -12.54
N TYR A 58 -6.13 -1.96 -12.06
CA TYR A 58 -6.25 -2.53 -10.72
C TYR A 58 -5.43 -3.81 -10.62
N ARG A 59 -4.58 -3.90 -9.60
CA ARG A 59 -3.87 -5.12 -9.24
C ARG A 59 -4.06 -5.39 -7.77
N ASN A 60 -4.24 -6.66 -7.44
CA ASN A 60 -4.32 -7.09 -6.05
C ASN A 60 -2.91 -7.17 -5.45
N LEU A 61 -2.72 -6.59 -4.27
CA LEU A 61 -1.48 -6.65 -3.51
C LEU A 61 -1.36 -8.03 -2.85
N SER A 62 -0.19 -8.67 -2.96
CA SER A 62 0.05 -9.93 -2.26
C SER A 62 0.20 -9.70 -0.75
N ASN A 63 -0.17 -10.71 0.05
CA ASN A 63 -0.01 -10.66 1.51
C ASN A 63 1.46 -10.46 1.92
N GLU A 64 2.40 -11.12 1.24
CA GLU A 64 3.84 -10.95 1.52
C GLU A 64 4.30 -9.48 1.36
N LEU A 65 3.79 -8.80 0.33
CA LEU A 65 4.14 -7.42 0.11
C LEU A 65 3.45 -6.49 1.11
N LEU A 66 2.22 -6.82 1.51
CA LEU A 66 1.53 -6.13 2.59
C LEU A 66 2.31 -6.23 3.90
N GLU A 67 2.75 -7.43 4.29
CA GLU A 67 3.54 -7.62 5.52
C GLU A 67 4.85 -6.82 5.50
N LEU A 68 5.52 -6.74 4.35
CA LEU A 68 6.71 -5.89 4.19
C LEU A 68 6.37 -4.41 4.35
N ALA A 69 5.28 -3.95 3.72
CA ALA A 69 4.81 -2.58 3.85
C ALA A 69 4.43 -2.26 5.30
N GLU A 70 3.74 -3.17 5.98
CA GLU A 70 3.39 -3.05 7.39
C GLU A 70 4.64 -2.92 8.27
N LYS A 71 5.64 -3.79 8.10
CA LYS A 71 6.91 -3.69 8.87
C LYS A 71 7.63 -2.35 8.70
N VAL A 72 7.45 -1.67 7.57
CA VAL A 72 8.10 -0.40 7.25
C VAL A 72 7.25 0.80 7.68
N LEU A 73 5.95 0.75 7.43
CA LEU A 73 5.04 1.89 7.58
C LEU A 73 4.32 1.89 8.93
N MET A 74 4.13 0.73 9.59
CA MET A 74 3.51 0.67 10.93
C MET A 74 4.27 1.49 11.98
N PRO A 75 5.62 1.47 12.05
CA PRO A 75 6.36 2.31 12.99
C PRO A 75 6.26 3.82 12.70
N LEU A 76 5.80 4.19 11.50
CA LEU A 76 5.67 5.58 11.06
C LEU A 76 4.25 6.11 11.22
N GLN A 77 3.31 5.27 11.67
CA GLN A 77 1.95 5.73 11.92
C GLN A 77 2.01 6.83 12.96
N LYS A 78 1.47 8.01 12.61
CA LYS A 78 1.27 9.05 13.60
C LYS A 78 0.06 8.63 14.42
N ASP A 79 0.29 8.32 15.70
CA ASP A 79 -0.80 8.24 16.67
C ASP A 79 -1.61 9.53 16.55
N ALA A 80 -2.84 9.38 16.05
CA ALA A 80 -3.78 10.47 15.86
C ALA A 80 -4.24 11.01 17.22
#